data_AF-A0A4P5VP59-F1
#
_entry.id   AF-A0A4P5VP59-F1
#
_cell.length_a   1.000
_cell.length_b   1.000
_cell.length_c   1.000
_cell.angle_alpha   90.00
_cell.angle_beta   90.00
_cell.angle_gamma   90.00
#
_symmetry.space_group_name_H-M   'P 1'
#
loop_
_entity.id
_entity.type
_entity.pdbx_description
1 polymer ?
#
loop_
_entity_poly.entity_id
_entity_poly.type
_entity_poly.pdbx_seq_one_letter_code
_entity_poly.pdbx_strand_id
1 'polypeptide(L)'
;MTASGNKLIDAVTTLVGWINYSATDPFERTRVSAEIVRLSVPLDTVEHFSLLFSHPGAAAAVTAVLQVAPLLKDGTTGTWVTAATVAVPAAGGQIEATISGDALVPAAGDLANVVDPCFFFARATLTPSTPAGAHVSLTHG
;
A
#
# COMPACT_ATOMS: atom_id res chain seq x y z
N MET A 1 10.27 -11.98 -24.71
CA MET A 1 10.39 -11.89 -23.24
C MET A 1 9.34 -10.89 -22.77
N THR A 2 8.15 -11.36 -22.45
CA THR A 2 7.11 -10.53 -21.81
C THR A 2 7.57 -10.28 -20.38
N ALA A 3 8.00 -9.05 -20.09
CA ALA A 3 8.18 -8.60 -18.72
C ALA A 3 6.79 -8.70 -18.07
N SER A 4 6.55 -9.76 -17.30
CA SER A 4 5.36 -9.80 -16.45
C SER A 4 5.56 -8.69 -15.42
N GLY A 5 4.73 -7.65 -15.49
CA GLY A 5 4.75 -6.59 -14.48
C GLY A 5 4.43 -7.19 -13.10
N ASN A 6 4.93 -6.55 -12.04
CA ASN A 6 4.67 -6.99 -10.68
C ASN A 6 3.15 -7.17 -10.46
N LYS A 7 2.74 -8.31 -9.90
CA LYS A 7 1.33 -8.57 -9.63
C LYS A 7 0.88 -7.70 -8.48
N LEU A 8 -0.24 -7.01 -8.65
CA LEU A 8 -0.91 -6.35 -7.52
C LEU A 8 -1.27 -7.41 -6.49
N ILE A 9 -1.09 -7.08 -5.21
CA ILE A 9 -1.38 -8.02 -4.13
C ILE A 9 -2.86 -8.46 -4.11
N ASP A 10 -3.73 -7.62 -4.66
CA ASP A 10 -5.13 -7.90 -4.94
C ASP A 10 -5.55 -7.01 -6.12
N ALA A 11 -6.51 -7.47 -6.91
CA ALA A 11 -7.14 -6.82 -8.07
C ALA A 11 -7.63 -5.39 -7.81
N VAL A 12 -7.68 -5.01 -6.54
CA VAL A 12 -8.30 -3.81 -6.00
C VAL A 12 -7.28 -2.89 -5.30
N THR A 13 -6.01 -3.28 -5.21
CA THR A 13 -5.02 -2.63 -4.32
C THR A 13 -4.19 -1.57 -5.02
N THR A 14 -4.88 -0.51 -5.40
CA THR A 14 -4.28 0.82 -5.52
C THR A 14 -4.66 1.62 -4.30
N LEU A 15 -3.70 2.23 -3.63
CA LEU A 15 -3.94 3.03 -2.44
C LEU A 15 -4.20 4.50 -2.78
N VAL A 16 -3.59 5.01 -3.88
CA VAL A 16 -3.83 6.35 -4.44
C VAL A 16 -3.61 6.31 -5.94
N GLY A 17 -4.43 7.02 -6.73
CA GLY A 17 -4.15 7.25 -8.16
C GLY A 17 -4.72 6.21 -9.12
N TRP A 18 -4.22 6.20 -10.36
CA TRP A 18 -4.66 5.33 -11.45
C TRP A 18 -3.68 4.17 -11.66
N ILE A 19 -4.18 2.96 -11.88
CA ILE A 19 -3.35 1.77 -12.16
C ILE A 19 -2.65 1.91 -13.52
N ASN A 20 -1.36 1.56 -13.56
CA ASN A 20 -0.61 1.45 -14.81
C ASN A 20 -1.02 0.20 -15.61
N TYR A 21 -1.17 0.34 -16.94
CA TYR A 21 -1.58 -0.73 -17.88
C TYR A 21 -0.66 -1.97 -17.89
N SER A 22 0.54 -1.87 -17.31
CA SER A 22 1.50 -2.98 -17.18
C SER A 22 1.24 -3.88 -15.96
N ALA A 23 0.28 -3.56 -15.10
CA ALA A 23 -0.12 -4.42 -14.00
C ALA A 23 -0.88 -5.66 -14.52
N THR A 24 -0.61 -6.81 -13.92
CA THR A 24 -1.25 -8.08 -14.32
C THR A 24 -2.75 -8.10 -13.98
N ASP A 25 -3.21 -7.25 -13.05
CA ASP A 25 -4.62 -7.04 -12.75
C ASP A 25 -5.00 -5.56 -12.99
N PRO A 26 -5.72 -5.25 -14.11
CA PRO A 26 -5.87 -3.89 -14.61
C PRO A 26 -7.21 -3.23 -14.27
N PHE A 27 -7.98 -3.67 -13.25
CA PHE A 27 -9.26 -3.02 -12.94
C PHE A 27 -9.05 -1.59 -12.43
N GLU A 28 -9.29 -0.61 -13.31
CA GLU A 28 -9.12 0.82 -13.04
C GLU A 28 -9.89 1.25 -11.78
N ARG A 29 -9.17 1.76 -10.79
CA ARG A 29 -9.74 2.36 -9.59
C ARG A 29 -8.92 3.58 -9.19
N THR A 30 -9.60 4.72 -9.05
CA THR A 30 -9.02 5.92 -8.45
C THR A 30 -9.41 5.99 -6.98
N ARG A 31 -8.42 6.14 -6.11
CA ARG A 31 -8.61 6.36 -4.68
C ARG A 31 -8.00 7.66 -4.21
N VAL A 32 -8.62 8.24 -3.18
CA VAL A 32 -8.10 9.44 -2.53
C VAL A 32 -7.05 9.05 -1.49
N SER A 33 -6.19 10.00 -1.13
CA SER A 33 -5.19 9.76 -0.10
C SER A 33 -5.84 9.44 1.25
N ALA A 34 -5.20 8.54 2.01
CA ALA A 34 -5.66 7.98 3.28
C ALA A 34 -6.96 7.16 3.20
N GLU A 35 -7.47 6.87 2.00
CA GLU A 35 -8.59 5.94 1.82
C GLU A 35 -8.20 4.54 2.33
N ILE A 36 -9.09 3.94 3.11
CA ILE A 36 -8.90 2.61 3.67
C ILE A 36 -9.27 1.57 2.63
N VAL A 37 -8.34 0.66 2.36
CA VAL A 37 -8.51 -0.46 1.46
C VAL A 37 -8.52 -1.75 2.27
N ARG A 38 -9.56 -2.55 2.11
CA ARG A 38 -9.57 -3.94 2.56
C ARG A 38 -8.97 -4.81 1.47
N LEU A 39 -7.94 -5.56 1.84
CA LEU A 39 -7.25 -6.52 0.99
C LEU A 39 -7.96 -7.88 1.09
N SER A 40 -8.00 -8.62 -0.01
CA SER A 40 -8.48 -10.01 -0.03
C SER A 40 -7.40 -10.97 0.48
N VAL A 41 -6.12 -10.63 0.26
CA VAL A 41 -4.95 -11.36 0.75
C VAL A 41 -4.32 -10.58 1.91
N PRO A 42 -4.17 -11.18 3.10
CA PRO A 42 -3.55 -10.51 4.23
C PRO A 42 -2.02 -10.40 4.08
N LEU A 43 -1.46 -9.25 4.43
CA LEU A 43 -0.06 -8.89 4.16
C LEU A 43 0.97 -9.72 4.94
N ASP A 44 0.57 -10.30 6.05
CA ASP A 44 1.37 -11.20 6.89
C ASP A 44 1.34 -12.66 6.40
N THR A 45 0.69 -12.95 5.26
CA THR A 45 0.81 -14.26 4.59
C THR A 45 1.76 -14.25 3.40
N VAL A 46 2.17 -13.07 2.94
CA VAL A 46 3.13 -12.95 1.85
C VAL A 46 4.52 -12.80 2.43
N GLU A 47 5.50 -13.52 1.88
CA GLU A 47 6.89 -13.43 2.32
C GLU A 47 7.39 -11.97 2.20
N HIS A 48 7.07 -11.34 1.07
CA HIS A 48 7.39 -9.96 0.77
C HIS A 48 6.28 -9.30 -0.06
N PHE A 49 6.10 -8.00 0.16
CA PHE A 49 5.31 -7.13 -0.70
C PHE A 49 6.04 -5.80 -0.89
N SER A 50 5.77 -5.12 -2.00
CA SER A 50 6.38 -3.83 -2.32
C SER A 50 5.33 -2.73 -2.33
N LEU A 51 5.68 -1.60 -1.72
CA LEU A 51 5.03 -0.32 -1.93
C LEU A 51 5.66 0.34 -3.15
N LEU A 52 4.89 0.50 -4.22
CA LEU A 52 5.29 1.29 -5.37
C LEU A 52 4.66 2.68 -5.26
N PHE A 53 5.48 3.72 -5.29
CA PHE A 53 5.01 5.10 -5.35
C PHE A 53 5.65 5.85 -6.52
N SER A 54 4.84 6.51 -7.33
CA SER A 54 5.32 7.36 -8.41
C SER A 54 4.47 8.61 -8.59
N HIS A 55 5.07 9.66 -9.16
CA HIS A 55 4.34 10.80 -9.71
C HIS A 55 5.15 11.46 -10.83
N PRO A 56 4.49 12.10 -11.82
CA PRO A 56 5.17 12.70 -12.98
C PRO A 56 5.90 14.01 -12.65
N GLY A 57 5.54 14.66 -11.54
CA GLY A 57 6.13 15.91 -11.07
C GLY A 57 5.19 16.60 -10.08
N ALA A 58 5.73 17.40 -9.17
CA ALA A 58 4.98 18.10 -8.15
C ALA A 58 5.66 19.42 -7.77
N ALA A 59 4.95 20.30 -7.07
CA ALA A 59 5.50 21.58 -6.61
C ALA A 59 6.59 21.41 -5.54
N ALA A 60 6.60 20.27 -4.83
CA ALA A 60 7.57 19.92 -3.80
C ALA A 60 7.78 18.40 -3.78
N ALA A 61 8.78 17.93 -3.02
CA ALA A 61 8.93 16.50 -2.77
C ALA A 61 7.68 15.95 -2.08
N VAL A 62 7.21 14.78 -2.53
CA VAL A 62 6.01 14.14 -2.00
C VAL A 62 6.41 12.89 -1.26
N THR A 63 5.89 12.73 -0.06
CA THR A 63 6.12 11.55 0.80
C THR A 63 4.86 10.71 0.85
N ALA A 64 4.99 9.42 0.55
CA ALA A 64 3.97 8.41 0.76
C ALA A 64 4.26 7.62 2.04
N VAL A 65 3.30 7.63 2.97
CA VAL A 65 3.33 6.82 4.18
C VAL A 65 2.32 5.70 4.02
N LEU A 66 2.83 4.46 3.97
CA LEU A 66 2.00 3.26 4.00
C LEU A 66 1.70 2.90 5.45
N GLN A 67 0.41 2.84 5.76
CA GLN A 67 -0.08 2.33 7.02
C GLN A 67 -0.91 1.08 6.78
N VAL A 68 -0.76 0.12 7.68
CA VAL A 68 -1.49 -1.15 7.66
C VAL A 68 -2.15 -1.36 9.01
N ALA A 69 -3.25 -2.09 9.04
CA ALA A 69 -3.96 -2.40 10.28
C ALA A 69 -4.51 -3.82 10.25
N PRO A 70 -4.58 -4.49 11.41
CA PRO A 70 -5.15 -5.81 11.51
C PRO A 70 -6.69 -5.78 11.47
N LEU A 71 -7.31 -6.89 11.07
CA LEU A 71 -8.71 -7.19 11.33
C LEU A 71 -8.83 -7.83 12.71
N LEU A 72 -9.59 -7.19 13.60
CA LEU A 72 -9.82 -7.71 14.95
C LEU A 72 -10.91 -8.81 14.94
N LYS A 73 -10.93 -9.64 15.99
CA LYS A 73 -11.92 -10.72 16.21
C LYS A 73 -13.37 -10.23 16.18
N ASP A 74 -13.60 -8.98 16.57
CA ASP A 74 -14.92 -8.33 16.56
C ASP A 74 -15.32 -7.78 15.18
N GLY A 75 -14.47 -7.96 14.17
CA GLY A 75 -14.69 -7.49 12.79
C GLY A 75 -14.29 -6.04 12.55
N THR A 76 -13.77 -5.33 13.55
CA THR A 76 -13.35 -3.94 13.42
C THR A 76 -11.89 -3.81 12.94
N THR A 77 -11.52 -2.62 12.46
CA THR A 77 -10.14 -2.29 12.11
C THR A 77 -9.35 -1.99 13.38
N GLY A 78 -8.22 -2.68 13.56
CA GLY A 78 -7.30 -2.42 14.66
C GLY A 78 -6.47 -1.14 14.49
N THR A 79 -5.47 -0.99 15.34
CA THR A 79 -4.57 0.17 15.33
C THR A 79 -3.70 0.17 14.08
N TRP A 80 -3.63 1.33 13.43
CA TRP A 80 -2.78 1.55 12.27
C TRP A 80 -1.30 1.61 12.67
N VAL A 81 -0.49 0.76 12.05
CA VAL A 81 0.98 0.78 12.16
C VAL A 81 1.58 1.25 10.83
N THR A 82 2.70 1.98 10.90
CA THR A 82 3.42 2.42 9.71
C THR A 82 4.30 1.30 9.20
N ALA A 83 4.03 0.80 8.00
CA ALA A 83 4.82 -0.26 7.36
C ALA A 83 5.99 0.30 6.55
N ALA A 84 5.80 1.44 5.87
CA ALA A 84 6.85 2.08 5.08
C ALA A 84 6.62 3.58 4.93
N THR A 85 7.71 4.31 4.71
CA THR A 85 7.70 5.73 4.32
C THR A 85 8.67 5.92 3.18
N VAL A 86 8.19 6.41 2.05
CA VAL A 86 8.98 6.66 0.84
C VAL A 86 8.74 8.07 0.34
N ALA A 87 9.75 8.68 -0.27
CA ALA A 87 9.63 10.02 -0.83
C ALA A 87 10.11 10.05 -2.28
N VAL A 88 9.37 10.76 -3.12
CA VAL A 88 9.76 11.07 -4.51
C VAL A 88 10.05 12.57 -4.59
N PRO A 89 11.19 12.98 -5.20
CA PRO A 89 11.52 14.39 -5.37
C PRO A 89 10.49 15.16 -6.22
N ALA A 90 10.49 16.48 -6.13
CA ALA A 90 9.57 17.35 -6.88
C ALA A 90 9.60 17.13 -8.40
N ALA A 91 10.76 16.76 -8.95
CA ALA A 91 10.93 16.45 -10.37
C ALA A 91 10.11 15.23 -10.85
N GLY A 92 9.54 14.46 -9.92
CA GLY A 92 8.86 13.21 -10.22
C GLY A 92 9.83 12.03 -10.23
N GLY A 93 9.27 10.87 -10.50
CA GLY A 93 9.99 9.60 -10.49
C GLY A 93 9.16 8.48 -9.89
N GLN A 94 9.86 7.39 -9.59
CA GLN A 94 9.28 6.19 -9.02
C GLN A 94 10.22 5.66 -7.94
N ILE A 95 9.64 5.21 -6.84
CA ILE A 95 10.32 4.52 -5.77
C ILE A 95 9.54 3.27 -5.41
N GLU A 96 10.27 2.18 -5.16
CA GLU A 96 9.73 0.93 -4.69
C GLU A 96 10.39 0.59 -3.36
N ALA A 97 9.58 0.26 -2.34
CA ALA A 97 10.06 -0.20 -1.05
C ALA A 97 9.50 -1.60 -0.78
N THR A 98 10.40 -2.59 -0.72
CA THR A 98 10.05 -3.97 -0.36
C THR A 98 9.97 -4.10 1.16
N ILE A 99 8.90 -4.72 1.63
CA ILE A 99 8.55 -4.94 3.03
C ILE A 99 8.32 -6.45 3.21
N SER A 100 8.87 -7.02 4.27
CA SER A 100 8.59 -8.41 4.64
C SER A 100 7.26 -8.49 5.37
N GLY A 101 6.41 -9.45 5.00
CA GLY A 101 5.15 -9.70 5.71
C GLY A 101 5.37 -10.15 7.15
N ASP A 102 6.41 -10.95 7.38
CA ASP A 102 6.79 -11.45 8.71
C ASP A 102 7.27 -10.35 9.67
N ALA A 103 7.67 -9.19 9.13
CA ALA A 103 8.08 -8.04 9.93
C ALA A 103 6.88 -7.21 10.46
N LEU A 104 5.65 -7.51 10.01
CA LEU A 104 4.46 -6.81 10.46
C LEU A 104 4.04 -7.30 11.84
N VAL A 105 3.98 -6.36 12.80
CA VAL A 105 3.59 -6.66 14.17
C VAL A 105 2.39 -5.79 14.55
N PRO A 106 1.26 -6.36 15.01
CA PRO A 106 0.13 -5.59 15.50
C PRO A 106 0.52 -4.70 16.69
N ALA A 107 -0.18 -3.60 16.88
CA ALA A 107 0.03 -2.77 18.06
C ALA A 107 -0.26 -3.56 19.34
N ALA A 108 0.48 -3.26 20.42
CA ALA A 108 0.39 -4.01 21.68
C ALA A 108 -1.04 -4.09 22.26
N GLY A 109 -1.87 -3.06 22.05
CA GLY A 109 -3.27 -3.04 22.50
C GLY A 109 -4.18 -4.00 21.75
N ASP A 110 -3.81 -4.43 20.55
CA ASP A 110 -4.62 -5.29 19.69
C ASP A 110 -4.25 -6.78 19.80
N LEU A 111 -3.10 -7.11 20.41
CA LEU A 111 -2.56 -8.48 20.45
C LEU A 111 -3.53 -9.52 21.02
N ALA A 112 -4.39 -9.15 21.98
CA ALA A 112 -5.40 -10.05 22.53
C ALA A 112 -6.57 -10.32 21.55
N ASN A 113 -6.79 -9.41 20.61
CA ASN A 113 -7.94 -9.34 19.73
C ASN A 113 -7.63 -9.67 18.27
N VAL A 114 -6.39 -10.01 17.93
CA VAL A 114 -5.99 -10.47 16.59
C VAL A 114 -6.00 -12.00 16.48
N VAL A 115 -6.17 -12.49 15.26
CA VAL A 115 -5.97 -13.90 14.88
C VAL A 115 -5.13 -13.88 13.61
N ASP A 116 -3.97 -14.51 13.63
CA ASP A 116 -3.10 -14.57 12.46
C ASP A 116 -3.71 -15.51 11.39
N PRO A 117 -3.64 -15.14 10.10
CA PRO A 117 -3.15 -13.86 9.57
C PRO A 117 -4.16 -12.74 9.77
N CYS A 118 -3.69 -11.52 10.08
CA CYS A 118 -4.54 -10.42 10.52
C CYS A 118 -4.43 -9.14 9.68
N PHE A 119 -3.37 -8.91 8.88
CA PHE A 119 -3.17 -7.62 8.20
C PHE A 119 -3.96 -7.47 6.90
N PHE A 120 -5.27 -7.21 7.04
CA PHE A 120 -6.20 -7.06 5.93
C PHE A 120 -6.47 -5.61 5.50
N PHE A 121 -5.99 -4.60 6.23
CA PHE A 121 -6.26 -3.21 5.90
C PHE A 121 -4.98 -2.46 5.55
N ALA A 122 -5.04 -1.66 4.49
CA ALA A 122 -3.96 -0.78 4.07
C ALA A 122 -4.50 0.60 3.68
N ARG A 123 -3.69 1.64 3.88
CA ARG A 123 -3.94 2.99 3.36
C ARG A 123 -2.61 3.70 3.10
N ALA A 124 -2.59 4.61 2.12
CA ALA A 124 -1.43 5.45 1.84
C ALA A 124 -1.77 6.93 1.99
N THR A 125 -0.99 7.62 2.82
CA THR A 125 -1.12 9.07 3.00
C THR A 125 -0.01 9.78 2.23
N LEU A 126 -0.38 10.71 1.35
CA LEU A 126 0.54 11.53 0.59
C LEU A 126 0.63 12.93 1.20
N THR A 127 1.85 13.40 1.40
CA THR A 127 2.13 14.75 1.94
C THR A 127 3.17 15.47 1.07
N PRO A 128 3.10 16.80 0.93
CA PRO A 128 2.14 17.72 1.55
C PRO A 128 0.76 17.74 0.87
N SER A 129 0.66 17.24 -0.37
CA SER A 129 -0.59 17.06 -1.10
C SER A 129 -0.43 15.93 -2.13
N THR A 130 -1.53 15.46 -2.70
CA THR A 130 -1.54 14.45 -3.77
C THR A 130 -1.30 15.13 -5.13
N PRO A 131 -0.17 14.88 -5.81
CA PRO A 131 0.06 15.40 -7.16
C PRO A 131 -0.91 14.79 -8.18
N ALA A 132 -1.18 15.52 -9.26
CA ALA A 132 -1.90 14.97 -10.41
C ALA A 132 -1.07 13.83 -11.04
N GLY A 133 -1.72 12.70 -11.30
CA GLY A 133 -1.04 11.51 -11.84
C GLY A 133 -0.16 10.77 -10.83
N ALA A 134 -0.23 11.10 -9.54
CA ALA A 134 0.41 10.28 -8.51
C ALA A 134 -0.24 8.89 -8.44
N HIS A 135 0.58 7.87 -8.20
CA HIS A 135 0.16 6.48 -8.11
C HIS A 135 0.85 5.80 -6.93
N VAL A 136 0.08 5.10 -6.11
CA VAL A 136 0.55 4.26 -5.01
C VAL A 136 -0.11 2.89 -5.09
N SER A 137 0.67 1.82 -5.16
CA SER A 137 0.14 0.45 -5.19
C SER A 137 0.91 -0.49 -4.27
N LEU A 138 0.28 -1.60 -3.92
CA LEU A 138 0.94 -2.73 -3.27
C LEU A 138 1.03 -3.89 -4.25
N THR A 139 2.23 -4.41 -4.44
CA THR A 139 2.51 -5.57 -5.27
C THR A 139 3.18 -6.66 -4.47
N HIS A 140 3.06 -7.91 -4.90
CA HIS A 140 3.83 -9.02 -4.35
C HIS A 140 4.47 -9.84 -5.48
N GLY A 141 5.59 -10.51 -5.16
CA GLY A 141 6.36 -11.35 -6.09
C GLY A 141 5.78 -12.75 -6.24
#